data_AF-A0A6N7AX11-F1
#
_entry.id   AF-A0A6N7AX11-F1
#
_cell.length_a   1.000
_cell.length_b   1.000
_cell.length_c   1.000
_cell.angle_alpha   90.00
_cell.angle_beta   90.00
_cell.angle_gamma   90.00
#
_symmetry.space_group_name_H-M   'P 1'
#
loop_
_entity.id
_entity.type
_entity.pdbx_description
1 polymer ?
#
loop_
_entity_poly.entity_id
_entity_poly.type
_entity_poly.pdbx_seq_one_letter_code
_entity_poly.pdbx_strand_id
1 'polypeptide(L)'
;MKSTNVWSDMMTSIGVRLNLTEEVFEHRGEQEMLSLIDEARREWLASKNYFDNVLDPDLIDHAVYVSQAAEKRYMYLLKQARNQGLIAHFPTHLSN
;
A
#
# COMPACT_ATOMS: atom_id res chain seq x y z
N MET A 1 24.43 5.50 44.79
CA MET A 1 23.00 5.57 44.44
C MET A 1 22.83 5.00 43.04
N LYS A 2 22.18 3.84 42.89
CA LYS A 2 21.90 3.28 41.56
C LYS A 2 20.65 3.98 41.04
N SER A 3 20.81 4.77 39.97
CA SER A 3 19.69 5.41 39.28
C SER A 3 18.85 4.31 38.65
N THR A 4 17.70 3.99 39.26
CA THR A 4 16.73 3.10 38.65
C THR A 4 15.96 3.91 37.61
N ASN A 5 16.17 3.58 36.34
CA ASN A 5 15.34 4.11 35.27
C ASN A 5 13.92 3.62 35.52
N VAL A 6 13.03 4.53 35.89
CA VAL A 6 11.59 4.30 36.17
C VAL A 6 10.92 3.49 35.06
N TRP A 7 11.41 3.64 33.83
CA TRP A 7 10.99 2.88 32.65
C TRP A 7 11.25 1.37 32.76
N SER A 8 12.34 0.94 33.38
CA SER A 8 12.67 -0.47 33.56
C SER A 8 11.77 -1.14 34.60
N ASP A 9 11.42 -0.43 35.68
CA ASP A 9 10.52 -0.95 36.72
C ASP A 9 9.07 -1.02 36.22
N MET A 10 8.63 -0.01 35.46
CA MET A 10 7.29 -0.01 34.85
C MET A 10 7.08 -1.19 33.91
N MET A 11 8.11 -1.58 33.16
CA MET A 11 8.08 -2.72 32.23
C MET A 11 8.22 -4.08 32.94
N THR A 12 8.60 -4.11 34.22
CA THR A 12 8.75 -5.36 35.00
C THR A 12 7.47 -5.71 35.78
N SER A 13 6.71 -4.71 36.26
CA SER A 13 5.49 -4.94 37.05
C SER A 13 4.25 -5.27 36.20
N ILE A 14 4.22 -4.84 34.94
CA ILE A 14 3.19 -5.24 33.99
C ILE A 14 3.79 -6.38 33.18
N GLY A 15 3.34 -7.61 33.42
CA GLY A 15 3.87 -8.84 32.80
C GLY A 15 3.61 -8.96 31.30
N VAL A 16 4.04 -7.97 30.51
CA VAL A 16 4.03 -7.99 29.05
C VAL A 16 5.49 -7.94 28.63
N ARG A 17 6.08 -9.13 28.44
CA ARG A 17 7.37 -9.23 27.76
C ARG A 17 7.27 -8.47 26.43
N LEU A 18 8.30 -7.66 26.15
CA LEU A 18 8.61 -6.97 24.90
C LEU A 18 8.12 -7.70 23.62
N ASN A 19 6.83 -7.59 23.29
CA ASN A 19 6.23 -7.95 21.99
C ASN A 19 5.34 -6.82 21.44
N LEU A 20 5.02 -5.79 22.26
CA LEU A 20 4.07 -4.72 21.92
C LEU A 20 4.56 -3.76 20.81
N THR A 21 5.84 -3.77 20.47
CA THR A 21 6.40 -2.83 19.48
C THR A 21 6.51 -3.39 18.08
N GLU A 22 6.64 -4.70 17.90
CA GLU A 22 6.85 -5.31 16.57
C GLU A 22 5.52 -5.60 15.86
N GLU A 23 4.54 -6.21 16.53
CA GLU A 23 3.22 -6.52 15.94
C GLU A 23 2.47 -5.27 15.45
N VAL A 24 2.54 -4.18 16.21
CA VAL A 24 1.86 -2.92 15.86
C VAL A 24 2.53 -2.23 14.66
N PHE A 25 3.85 -2.41 14.49
CA PHE A 25 4.60 -1.81 13.39
C PHE A 25 4.38 -2.56 12.09
N GLU A 26 4.37 -3.90 12.14
CA GLU A 26 4.04 -4.73 10.97
C GLU A 26 2.63 -4.41 10.47
N HIS A 27 1.61 -4.46 11.34
CA HIS A 27 0.23 -4.14 10.94
C HIS A 27 0.06 -2.75 10.33
N ARG A 28 0.80 -1.74 10.82
CA ARG A 28 0.78 -0.40 10.21
C ARG A 28 1.34 -0.43 8.78
N GLY A 29 2.46 -1.10 8.58
CA GLY A 29 3.08 -1.25 7.26
C GLY A 29 2.18 -1.98 6.26
N GLU A 30 1.45 -3.00 6.73
CA GLU A 30 0.46 -3.71 5.91
C GLU A 30 -0.69 -2.79 5.48
N GLN A 31 -1.25 -2.01 6.43
CA GLN A 31 -2.33 -1.07 6.13
C GLN A 31 -1.88 0.03 5.17
N GLU A 32 -0.66 0.54 5.32
CA GLU A 32 -0.07 1.51 4.40
C GLU A 32 0.08 0.92 2.98
N MET A 33 0.59 -0.31 2.87
CA MET A 33 0.71 -0.99 1.57
C MET A 33 -0.65 -1.19 0.90
N LEU A 34 -1.67 -1.65 1.64
CA LEU A 34 -3.03 -1.81 1.12
C LEU A 34 -3.65 -0.49 0.70
N SER A 35 -3.39 0.60 1.45
CA SER A 35 -3.84 1.94 1.10
C SER A 35 -3.23 2.44 -0.20
N LEU A 36 -1.91 2.25 -0.39
CA LEU A 36 -1.21 2.59 -1.63
C LEU A 36 -1.74 1.81 -2.84
N ILE A 37 -2.08 0.53 -2.65
CA ILE A 37 -2.70 -0.29 -3.69
C ILE A 37 -4.05 0.27 -4.10
N ASP A 38 -4.90 0.63 -3.14
CA ASP A 38 -6.21 1.20 -3.43
C ASP A 38 -6.12 2.59 -4.08
N GLU A 39 -5.16 3.41 -3.66
CA GLU A 39 -4.87 4.69 -4.31
C GLU A 39 -4.46 4.48 -5.77
N ALA A 40 -3.48 3.62 -6.05
CA ALA A 40 -3.02 3.34 -7.41
C ALA A 40 -4.14 2.73 -8.29
N ARG A 41 -5.02 1.92 -7.71
CA ARG A 41 -6.22 1.39 -8.39
C ARG A 41 -7.17 2.53 -8.79
N ARG A 42 -7.45 3.47 -7.87
CA ARG A 42 -8.31 4.63 -8.15
C ARG A 42 -7.70 5.55 -9.19
N GLU A 43 -6.39 5.79 -9.13
CA GLU A 43 -5.65 6.54 -10.16
C GLU A 43 -5.80 5.90 -11.54
N TRP A 44 -5.62 4.57 -11.64
CA TRP A 44 -5.76 3.85 -12.91
C TRP A 44 -7.18 3.88 -13.47
N LEU A 45 -8.20 3.76 -12.62
CA LEU A 45 -9.59 3.90 -13.04
C LEU A 45 -9.90 5.33 -13.50
N ALA A 46 -9.37 6.34 -12.80
CA ALA A 46 -9.53 7.74 -13.16
C ALA A 46 -8.83 8.05 -14.49
N SER A 47 -7.63 7.52 -14.74
CA SER A 47 -6.91 7.71 -15.99
C SER A 47 -7.59 7.05 -17.18
N LYS A 48 -8.20 5.87 -16.98
CA LYS A 48 -9.05 5.23 -17.98
C LYS A 48 -10.25 6.10 -18.33
N ASN A 49 -10.97 6.58 -17.33
CA ASN A 49 -12.09 7.49 -17.55
C ASN A 49 -11.64 8.80 -18.25
N TYR A 50 -10.47 9.34 -17.92
CA TYR A 50 -9.91 10.50 -18.62
C TYR A 50 -9.63 10.20 -20.09
N PHE A 51 -8.99 9.07 -20.40
CA PHE A 51 -8.74 8.64 -21.77
C PHE A 51 -10.04 8.42 -22.57
N ASP A 52 -11.07 7.84 -21.94
CA ASP A 52 -12.36 7.60 -22.62
C ASP A 52 -13.11 8.91 -22.96
N ASN A 53 -12.81 10.01 -22.25
CA ASN A 53 -13.50 11.30 -22.38
C ASN A 53 -12.64 12.42 -22.98
N VAL A 54 -11.36 12.18 -23.31
CA VAL A 54 -10.52 13.22 -23.90
C VAL A 54 -10.96 13.49 -25.34
N LEU A 55 -11.34 14.75 -25.61
CA LEU A 55 -11.79 15.19 -26.93
C LEU A 55 -10.73 15.97 -27.69
N ASP A 56 -9.74 16.49 -26.97
CA ASP A 56 -8.63 17.25 -27.54
C ASP A 56 -7.59 16.27 -28.11
N PRO A 57 -7.37 16.24 -29.44
CA PRO A 57 -6.40 15.36 -30.07
C PRO A 57 -4.98 15.50 -29.52
N ASP A 58 -4.58 16.71 -29.11
CA ASP A 58 -3.24 16.99 -28.60
C ASP A 58 -3.02 16.41 -27.19
N LEU A 59 -4.10 16.02 -26.50
CA LEU A 59 -4.06 15.43 -25.17
C LEU A 59 -4.22 13.90 -25.16
N ILE A 60 -4.50 13.27 -26.31
CA ILE A 60 -4.69 11.82 -26.39
C ILE A 60 -3.43 11.07 -25.95
N ASP A 61 -2.27 11.45 -26.48
CA ASP A 61 -0.98 10.82 -26.14
C ASP A 61 -0.66 10.97 -24.65
N HIS A 62 -0.98 12.14 -24.07
CA HIS A 62 -0.84 12.37 -22.64
C HIS A 62 -1.77 11.45 -21.83
N ALA A 63 -3.03 11.31 -22.23
CA ALA A 63 -4.00 10.43 -21.58
C ALA A 63 -3.56 8.95 -21.63
N VAL A 64 -3.00 8.50 -22.76
CA VAL A 64 -2.41 7.16 -22.90
C VAL A 64 -1.23 6.99 -21.95
N TYR A 65 -0.30 7.95 -21.92
CA TYR A 65 0.87 7.90 -21.07
C TYR A 65 0.50 7.78 -19.59
N VAL A 66 -0.40 8.64 -19.10
CA VAL A 66 -0.86 8.64 -17.71
C VAL A 66 -1.54 7.32 -17.37
N SER A 67 -2.37 6.79 -18.25
CA SER A 67 -3.07 5.52 -18.04
C SER A 67 -2.10 4.34 -17.89
N GLN A 68 -1.11 4.25 -18.78
CA GLN A 68 -0.08 3.21 -18.71
C GLN A 68 0.81 3.34 -17.49
N ALA A 69 1.13 4.57 -17.07
CA ALA A 69 1.92 4.82 -15.87
C ALA A 69 1.18 4.37 -14.60
N ALA A 70 -0.10 4.73 -14.48
CA ALA A 70 -0.95 4.33 -13.35
C ALA A 70 -1.13 2.81 -13.29
N GLU A 71 -1.36 2.15 -14.43
CA GLU A 71 -1.45 0.69 -14.52
C GLU A 71 -0.15 0.02 -14.04
N LYS A 72 1.01 0.48 -14.52
CA LYS A 72 2.31 -0.06 -14.11
C LYS A 72 2.55 0.09 -12.61
N ARG A 73 2.20 1.25 -12.03
CA ARG A 73 2.30 1.50 -10.59
C ARG A 73 1.42 0.53 -9.81
N TYR A 74 0.16 0.37 -10.19
CA TYR A 74 -0.77 -0.55 -9.54
C TYR A 74 -0.29 -2.01 -9.60
N MET A 75 0.14 -2.48 -10.78
CA MET A 75 0.69 -3.83 -10.95
C MET A 75 1.95 -4.06 -10.12
N TYR A 76 2.84 -3.07 -10.04
CA TYR A 76 4.03 -3.13 -9.20
C TYR A 76 3.66 -3.30 -7.72
N LEU A 77 2.75 -2.49 -7.20
CA LEU A 77 2.32 -2.56 -5.79
C LEU A 77 1.65 -3.89 -5.45
N LEU A 78 0.82 -4.43 -6.34
CA LEU A 78 0.26 -5.77 -6.19
C LEU A 78 1.35 -6.86 -6.14
N LYS A 79 2.39 -6.74 -6.95
CA LYS A 79 3.52 -7.68 -6.90
C LYS A 79 4.25 -7.58 -5.55
N GLN A 80 4.46 -6.38 -5.02
CA GLN A 80 5.09 -6.18 -3.72
C GLN A 80 4.27 -6.76 -2.58
N ALA A 81 2.97 -6.46 -2.51
CA ALA A 81 2.09 -6.99 -1.47
C ALA A 81 1.95 -8.52 -1.53
N ARG A 82 2.02 -9.12 -2.73
CA ARG A 82 2.09 -10.58 -2.87
C ARG A 82 3.37 -11.16 -2.29
N ASN A 83 4.52 -10.54 -2.55
CA ASN A 83 5.80 -10.98 -1.99
C ASN A 83 5.83 -10.87 -0.47
N GLN A 84 5.04 -9.96 0.10
CA GLN A 84 4.86 -9.77 1.54
C GLN A 84 3.76 -10.66 2.14
N GLY A 85 3.07 -11.48 1.33
CA GLY A 85 1.99 -12.37 1.82
C GLY A 85 0.66 -11.67 2.12
N LEU A 86 0.52 -10.38 1.79
CA LEU A 86 -0.66 -9.57 2.12
C LEU A 86 -1.87 -9.84 1.22
N ILE A 87 -1.65 -10.47 0.06
CA ILE A 87 -2.70 -10.83 -0.90
C ILE A 87 -2.47 -12.25 -1.41
N ALA A 88 -3.42 -13.13 -1.12
CA ALA A 88 -3.28 -14.57 -1.32
C ALA A 88 -3.37 -15.01 -2.79
N HIS A 89 -4.17 -14.34 -3.64
CA HIS A 89 -4.29 -14.64 -5.06
C HIS A 89 -5.18 -13.58 -5.72
N PHE A 90 -4.76 -13.00 -6.86
CA PHE A 90 -5.64 -12.15 -7.67
C PHE A 90 -6.35 -13.05 -8.69
N PRO A 91 -7.68 -13.05 -8.82
CA PRO A 91 -8.36 -13.76 -9.88
C PRO A 91 -7.99 -13.12 -11.22
N THR A 92 -7.28 -13.85 -12.08
CA THR A 92 -6.72 -13.35 -13.36
C THR A 92 -7.76 -13.22 -14.49
N HIS A 93 -9.06 -13.20 -14.19
CA HIS A 93 -10.12 -13.20 -15.19
C HIS A 93 -10.76 -11.83 -15.47
N LEU A 94 -10.13 -10.72 -15.08
CA LEU A 94 -10.57 -9.35 -15.44
C LEU A 94 -9.73 -8.70 -16.55
N SER A 95 -8.93 -9.48 -17.28
CA SER A 95 -8.48 -9.11 -18.62
C SER A 95 -9.51 -9.62 -19.63
N ASN A 96 -10.49 -8.78 -19.94
CA ASN A 96 -11.39 -8.97 -21.08
C ASN A 96 -10.87 -8.11 -22.23
#